data_AF-A0A5J6WTG6-F1
#
_entry.id   AF-A0A5J6WTG6-F1
#
_cell.length_a   1.000
_cell.length_b   1.000
_cell.length_c   1.000
_cell.angle_alpha   90.00
_cell.angle_beta   90.00
_cell.angle_gamma   90.00
#
_symmetry.space_group_name_H-M   'P 1'
#
loop_
_entity.id
_entity.type
_entity.pdbx_description
1 polymer ?
#
loop_
_entity_poly.entity_id
_entity_poly.type
_entity_poly.pdbx_seq_one_letter_code
_entity_poly.pdbx_strand_id
1 'polypeptide(L)'
;MVVSVASAFSSTASAGFDEKIAASFAAKYQVCALKLKDTPGYRLKALGLKAKSDEIGRDKIGGGDYIESFIKEKKKAWTLSLKKCKKFADNV
;
A
#
# COMPACT_ATOMS: atom_id res chain seq x y z
N MET A 1 -24.84 29.54 33.82
CA MET A 1 -23.74 28.56 33.87
C MET A 1 -24.17 27.36 33.03
N VAL A 2 -23.65 27.22 31.81
CA VAL A 2 -24.01 26.11 30.91
C VAL A 2 -22.86 25.10 30.91
N VAL A 3 -23.08 23.94 31.52
CA VAL A 3 -22.13 22.82 31.43
C VAL A 3 -22.51 22.03 30.19
N SER A 4 -21.86 22.34 29.08
CA SER A 4 -21.95 21.53 27.87
C SER A 4 -21.13 20.27 28.10
N VAL A 5 -21.80 19.13 28.25
CA VAL A 5 -21.16 17.82 28.21
C VAL A 5 -20.73 17.60 26.75
N ALA A 6 -19.49 17.97 26.46
CA ALA A 6 -18.87 17.62 25.19
C ALA A 6 -18.66 16.11 25.24
N SER A 7 -19.50 15.38 24.51
CA SER A 7 -19.29 13.98 24.17
C SER A 7 -17.91 13.86 23.53
N ALA A 8 -16.92 13.51 24.33
CA ALA A 8 -15.60 13.14 23.86
C ALA A 8 -15.77 11.82 23.10
N PHE A 9 -16.07 11.92 21.80
CA PHE A 9 -15.76 10.87 20.86
C PHE A 9 -14.24 10.74 20.90
N SER A 10 -13.74 9.83 21.72
CA SER A 10 -12.40 9.28 21.56
C SER A 10 -12.36 8.72 20.15
N SER A 11 -11.82 9.51 19.22
CA SER A 11 -11.41 9.04 17.90
C SER A 11 -10.25 8.08 18.12
N THR A 12 -10.58 6.83 18.45
CA THR A 12 -9.71 5.70 18.11
C THR A 12 -9.34 5.91 16.66
N ALA A 13 -8.07 6.23 16.40
CA ALA A 13 -7.50 6.40 15.08
C ALA A 13 -7.63 5.07 14.33
N SER A 14 -8.81 4.86 13.77
CA SER A 14 -9.08 3.80 12.83
C SER A 14 -8.39 4.28 11.57
N ALA A 15 -7.22 3.73 11.24
CA ALA A 15 -6.61 3.98 9.94
C ALA A 15 -7.71 3.94 8.89
N GLY A 16 -7.91 5.08 8.23
CA GLY A 16 -9.08 5.28 7.39
C GLY A 16 -9.11 4.17 6.34
N PHE A 17 -10.29 3.78 5.88
CA PHE A 17 -10.43 2.81 4.79
C PHE A 17 -9.45 3.08 3.62
N ASP A 18 -9.15 4.36 3.38
CA ASP A 18 -8.13 4.88 2.47
C ASP A 18 -6.69 4.38 2.75
N GLU A 19 -6.23 4.40 4.01
CA GLU A 19 -4.89 3.90 4.39
C GLU A 19 -4.74 2.40 4.16
N LYS A 20 -5.80 1.61 4.40
CA LYS A 20 -5.78 0.17 4.11
C LYS A 20 -5.72 -0.11 2.62
N ILE A 21 -6.43 0.68 1.81
CA ILE A 21 -6.36 0.57 0.36
C ILE A 21 -4.97 0.98 -0.15
N ALA A 22 -4.45 2.11 0.32
CA ALA A 22 -3.10 2.58 0.02
C ALA A 22 -2.05 1.51 0.35
N ALA A 23 -2.13 0.92 1.56
CA ALA A 23 -1.24 -0.15 1.99
C ALA A 23 -1.35 -1.40 1.10
N SER A 24 -2.56 -1.82 0.72
CA SER A 24 -2.78 -2.98 -0.16
C SER A 24 -2.23 -2.75 -1.57
N PHE A 25 -2.42 -1.55 -2.13
CA PHE A 25 -1.87 -1.18 -3.44
C PHE A 25 -0.35 -1.06 -3.41
N ALA A 26 0.21 -0.33 -2.44
CA ALA A 26 1.65 -0.20 -2.27
C ALA A 26 2.31 -1.57 -2.11
N ALA A 27 1.72 -2.47 -1.32
CA ALA A 27 2.20 -3.83 -1.13
C ALA A 27 2.22 -4.62 -2.45
N LYS A 28 1.13 -4.59 -3.22
CA LYS A 28 1.03 -5.28 -4.52
C LYS A 28 2.07 -4.75 -5.51
N TYR A 29 2.20 -3.43 -5.62
CA TYR A 29 3.15 -2.80 -6.53
C TYR A 29 4.60 -3.10 -6.15
N GLN A 30 4.94 -3.08 -4.86
CA GLN A 30 6.29 -3.43 -4.41
C GLN A 30 6.66 -4.88 -4.76
N VAL A 31 5.75 -5.82 -4.47
CA VAL A 31 6.00 -7.24 -4.76
C VAL A 31 6.07 -7.50 -6.26
N CYS A 32 5.17 -6.90 -7.04
CA CYS A 32 5.19 -7.06 -8.48
C CYS A 32 6.41 -6.41 -9.12
N ALA A 33 6.86 -5.25 -8.63
CA ALA A 33 8.12 -4.66 -9.05
C ALA A 33 9.31 -5.60 -8.80
N LEU A 34 9.39 -6.20 -7.60
CA LEU A 34 10.45 -7.16 -7.27
C LEU A 34 10.44 -8.38 -8.20
N LYS A 35 9.26 -8.96 -8.48
CA LYS A 35 9.11 -10.11 -9.38
C LYS A 35 9.38 -9.78 -10.84
N LEU A 36 9.10 -8.55 -11.26
CA LEU A 36 9.26 -8.11 -12.65
C LEU A 36 10.62 -7.50 -12.95
N LYS A 37 11.45 -7.18 -11.94
CA LYS A 37 12.78 -6.59 -12.17
C LYS A 37 13.68 -7.48 -13.05
N ASP A 38 13.52 -8.79 -12.90
CA ASP A 38 14.31 -9.81 -13.61
C ASP A 38 13.61 -10.27 -14.91
N THR A 39 12.42 -9.74 -15.21
CA THR A 39 11.68 -10.07 -16.43
C THR A 39 12.12 -9.15 -17.58
N PRO A 40 12.60 -9.70 -18.71
CA PRO A 40 12.98 -8.89 -19.87
C PRO A 40 11.76 -8.14 -20.42
N GLY A 41 11.94 -6.85 -20.74
CA GLY A 41 10.87 -5.96 -21.22
C GLY A 41 10.01 -5.31 -20.12
N TYR A 42 10.13 -5.72 -18.86
CA TYR A 42 9.34 -5.16 -17.75
C TYR A 42 10.16 -4.35 -16.75
N ARG A 43 11.47 -4.18 -16.95
CA ARG A 43 12.36 -3.44 -16.03
C ARG A 43 11.90 -2.01 -15.75
N LEU A 44 11.56 -1.24 -16.77
CA LEU A 44 11.10 0.15 -16.61
C LEU A 44 9.75 0.21 -15.89
N LYS A 45 8.81 -0.66 -16.27
CA LYS A 45 7.50 -0.77 -15.61
C LYS A 45 7.63 -1.21 -14.14
N ALA A 46 8.53 -2.12 -13.84
CA ALA A 46 8.86 -2.54 -12.49
C ALA A 46 9.45 -1.39 -11.66
N LEU A 47 10.30 -0.56 -12.26
CA LEU A 47 10.82 0.63 -11.62
C LEU A 47 9.71 1.64 -11.29
N GLY A 48 8.78 1.88 -12.23
CA GLY A 48 7.62 2.75 -12.01
C GLY A 48 6.69 2.24 -10.92
N LEU A 49 6.40 0.93 -10.89
CA LEU A 49 5.65 0.28 -9.81
C LEU A 49 6.33 0.44 -8.45
N LYS A 50 7.66 0.31 -8.40
CA LYS A 50 8.42 0.52 -7.17
C LYS A 50 8.34 1.97 -6.71
N ALA A 51 8.55 2.92 -7.62
CA ALA A 51 8.48 4.35 -7.32
C ALA A 51 7.09 4.75 -6.76
N LYS A 52 6.01 4.26 -7.39
CA LYS A 52 4.63 4.51 -6.94
C LYS A 52 4.34 3.90 -5.56
N SER A 53 4.89 2.70 -5.30
CA SER A 53 4.81 2.07 -3.99
C SER A 53 5.55 2.86 -2.91
N ASP A 54 6.76 3.34 -3.22
CA ASP A 54 7.57 4.16 -2.32
C ASP A 54 6.90 5.53 -2.06
N GLU A 55 6.28 6.14 -3.07
CA GLU A 55 5.54 7.39 -2.94
C GLU A 55 4.36 7.25 -1.96
N ILE A 56 3.52 6.23 -2.14
CA ILE A 56 2.40 5.91 -1.23
C ILE A 56 2.94 5.58 0.17
N GLY A 57 4.06 4.84 0.24
CA GLY A 57 4.74 4.52 1.48
C GLY A 57 5.16 5.75 2.26
N ARG A 58 5.84 6.70 1.61
CA ARG A 58 6.36 7.91 2.25
C ARG A 58 5.26 8.85 2.72
N ASP A 59 4.16 8.95 1.99
CA ASP A 59 2.99 9.74 2.39
C ASP A 59 2.36 9.23 3.70
N LYS A 60 2.51 7.91 3.98
CA LYS A 60 1.97 7.24 5.17
C LYS A 60 3.03 6.89 6.23
N ILE A 61 4.29 7.35 6.09
CA ILE A 61 5.34 7.24 7.12
C ILE A 61 4.92 8.13 8.30
N GLY A 62 4.18 7.54 9.24
CA GLY A 62 3.65 8.22 10.42
C GLY A 62 2.50 7.46 11.10
N GLY A 63 1.76 6.65 10.34
CA GLY A 63 0.68 5.80 10.89
C GLY A 63 1.17 4.38 11.20
N GLY A 64 1.14 3.97 12.48
CA GLY A 64 1.50 2.60 12.88
C GLY A 64 0.63 1.53 12.21
N ASP A 65 -0.66 1.81 12.04
CA ASP A 65 -1.64 0.95 11.38
C ASP A 65 -1.40 0.75 9.88
N TYR A 66 -0.83 1.74 9.19
CA TYR A 66 -0.44 1.63 7.78
C TYR A 66 0.64 0.56 7.60
N ILE A 67 1.66 0.57 8.47
CA ILE A 67 2.79 -0.36 8.41
C ILE A 67 2.33 -1.80 8.62
N GLU A 68 1.48 -2.03 9.62
CA GLU A 68 0.94 -3.37 9.89
C GLU A 68 0.12 -3.89 8.70
N SER A 69 -0.77 -3.04 8.17
CA SER A 69 -1.59 -3.36 7.00
C SER A 69 -0.72 -3.65 5.78
N PHE A 70 0.33 -2.86 5.56
CA PHE A 70 1.27 -3.03 4.46
C PHE A 70 2.02 -4.37 4.54
N ILE A 71 2.53 -4.76 5.72
CA ILE A 71 3.25 -6.03 5.90
C ILE A 71 2.30 -7.22 5.63
N LYS A 72 1.06 -7.16 6.15
CA LYS A 72 0.05 -8.20 5.96
C LYS A 72 -0.33 -8.36 4.49
N GLU A 73 -0.61 -7.25 3.81
CA GLU A 73 -0.95 -7.24 2.39
C GLU A 73 0.24 -7.62 1.50
N LYS A 74 1.48 -7.28 1.90
CA LYS A 74 2.70 -7.68 1.19
C LYS A 74 2.90 -9.18 1.22
N LYS A 75 2.65 -9.85 2.35
CA LYS A 75 2.65 -11.32 2.43
C LYS A 75 1.62 -11.94 1.47
N LYS A 76 0.40 -11.39 1.42
CA LYS A 76 -0.62 -11.85 0.47
C LYS A 76 -0.23 -11.58 -0.98
N ALA A 77 0.35 -10.42 -1.26
CA ALA A 77 0.82 -10.09 -2.60
C ALA A 77 1.99 -10.99 -3.04
N TRP A 78 2.78 -11.52 -2.09
CA TRP A 78 3.85 -12.48 -2.39
C TRP A 78 3.36 -13.78 -3.02
N THR A 79 2.11 -14.18 -2.80
CA THR A 79 1.50 -15.34 -3.48
C THR A 79 0.92 -15.01 -4.86
N LEU A 80 0.94 -13.74 -5.29
CA LEU A 80 0.50 -13.37 -6.65
C LEU A 80 1.40 -13.99 -7.70
N SER A 81 0.78 -14.59 -8.73
CA SER A 81 1.51 -15.13 -9.86
C SER A 81 2.15 -14.02 -10.70
N LEU A 82 3.25 -14.35 -11.38
CA LEU A 82 3.98 -13.42 -12.24
C LEU A 82 3.07 -12.88 -13.37
N LYS A 83 2.13 -13.68 -13.89
CA LYS A 83 1.11 -13.23 -14.86
C LYS A 83 0.23 -12.09 -14.33
N LYS A 84 -0.23 -12.17 -13.07
CA LYS A 84 -1.01 -11.08 -12.46
C LYS A 84 -0.17 -9.82 -12.32
N CYS A 85 1.08 -9.96 -11.91
CA CYS A 85 2.01 -8.84 -11.81
C CYS A 85 2.27 -8.16 -13.15
N LYS A 86 2.47 -8.93 -14.24
CA LYS A 86 2.57 -8.38 -15.61
C LYS A 86 1.33 -7.56 -15.95
N LYS A 87 0.13 -8.07 -15.68
CA LYS A 87 -1.12 -7.35 -15.93
C LYS A 87 -1.20 -6.04 -15.15
N PHE A 88 -0.75 -6.01 -13.88
CA PHE A 88 -0.67 -4.76 -13.12
C PHE A 88 0.34 -3.77 -13.72
N ALA A 89 1.49 -4.26 -14.17
CA ALA A 89 2.52 -3.44 -14.81
C ALA A 89 2.11 -2.91 -16.19
N ASP A 90 1.29 -3.65 -16.94
CA ASP A 90 0.75 -3.22 -18.23
C ASP A 90 -0.38 -2.18 -18.12
N ASN A 91 -0.94 -1.98 -16.92
CA ASN A 91 -1.95 -0.94 -16.64
C ASN A 91 -1.35 0.30 -15.95
N VAL A 92 -0.01 0.40 -15.87
CA VAL A 92 0.72 1.55 -15.31
C VAL A 92 1.34 2.37 -16.42
#